data_AF-A0A843FZT3-F1
#
_entry.id   AF-A0A843FZT3-F1
#
_cell.length_a   1.000
_cell.length_b   1.000
_cell.length_c   1.000
_cell.angle_alpha   90.00
_cell.angle_beta   90.00
_cell.angle_gamma   90.00
#
_symmetry.space_group_name_H-M   'P 1'
#
loop_
_entity.id
_entity.type
_entity.pdbx_description
1 polymer ?
#
loop_
_entity_poly.entity_id
_entity_poly.type
_entity_poly.pdbx_seq_one_letter_code
_entity_poly.pdbx_strand_id
1 'polypeptide(L)'
;MQANLQVHPDVVLTVLESQDPTLIDAIIKNVPKDALVVLPRHIPGYVNERYEPPLPHTPVKEDSAGTEDEGGSDNDNAEGESPYPNEFSRFDLPEDIEILAGSPSELNGGAEYTDFAYYFRNRYTTLAKILRGRGEYIPISALTQTVRYRKQQVCIVGMVSEVRNTSKGHRIAVLEDPTDTVNVLFMNPQLQAASPNRDPERDRMRQELFAEAERLIPDEVVMIKGTLSDVGNIIYSD
;
A
#
# COMPACT_ATOMS: atom_id res chain seq x y z
N MET A 1 33.16 -27.94 8.06
CA MET A 1 32.37 -28.74 7.12
C MET A 1 32.10 -27.89 5.90
N GLN A 2 32.36 -28.36 4.68
CA GLN A 2 32.09 -27.59 3.46
C GLN A 2 30.68 -27.95 2.98
N ALA A 3 29.70 -27.08 3.24
CA ALA A 3 28.27 -27.36 2.98
C ALA A 3 27.85 -27.15 1.51
N ASN A 4 28.72 -26.54 0.68
CA ASN A 4 28.48 -26.25 -0.74
C ASN A 4 27.17 -25.49 -1.04
N LEU A 5 26.73 -24.65 -0.11
CA LEU A 5 25.55 -23.79 -0.23
C LEU A 5 25.99 -22.39 -0.68
N GLN A 6 25.21 -21.76 -1.56
CA GLN A 6 25.32 -20.34 -1.82
C GLN A 6 24.66 -19.56 -0.67
N VAL A 7 25.09 -18.32 -0.43
CA VAL A 7 24.60 -17.53 0.72
C VAL A 7 24.10 -16.19 0.22
N HIS A 8 22.87 -15.83 0.60
CA HIS A 8 22.29 -14.54 0.31
C HIS A 8 23.10 -13.41 0.98
N PRO A 9 23.32 -12.25 0.32
CA PRO A 9 24.12 -11.15 0.89
C PRO A 9 23.66 -10.71 2.28
N ASP A 10 22.35 -10.55 2.50
CA ASP A 10 21.80 -10.20 3.82
C ASP A 10 22.18 -11.20 4.93
N VAL A 11 22.31 -12.50 4.61
CA VAL A 11 22.76 -13.51 5.57
C VAL A 11 24.24 -13.31 5.91
N VAL A 12 25.06 -13.00 4.90
CA VAL A 12 26.48 -12.69 5.11
C VAL A 12 26.64 -11.47 6.01
N LEU A 13 25.85 -10.42 5.76
CA LEU A 13 25.85 -9.21 6.58
C LEU A 13 25.46 -9.51 8.03
N THR A 14 24.36 -10.23 8.26
CA THR A 14 23.95 -10.59 9.63
C THR A 14 24.98 -11.45 10.35
N VAL A 15 25.61 -12.41 9.66
CA VAL A 15 26.69 -13.23 10.25
C VAL A 15 27.91 -12.37 10.61
N LEU A 16 28.29 -11.41 9.76
CA LEU A 16 29.39 -10.49 10.04
C LEU A 16 29.09 -9.54 11.21
N GLU A 17 27.86 -9.05 11.31
CA GLU A 17 27.41 -8.12 12.36
C GLU A 17 27.27 -8.82 13.72
N SER A 18 26.73 -10.03 13.75
CA SER A 18 26.48 -10.78 14.99
C SER A 18 27.77 -11.16 15.74
N GLN A 19 28.90 -11.25 15.02
CA GLN A 19 30.19 -11.76 15.54
C GLN A 19 30.10 -13.10 16.30
N ASP A 20 29.03 -13.87 16.09
CA ASP A 20 28.81 -15.15 16.75
C ASP A 20 29.17 -16.30 15.78
N PRO A 21 30.28 -17.02 16.02
CA PRO A 21 30.69 -18.12 15.16
C PRO A 21 29.73 -19.33 15.22
N THR A 22 28.91 -19.44 16.27
CA THR A 22 27.95 -20.55 16.42
C THR A 22 26.69 -20.37 15.58
N LEU A 23 26.44 -19.13 15.12
CA LEU A 23 25.31 -18.78 14.28
C LEU A 23 25.33 -19.52 12.94
N ILE A 24 26.52 -19.76 12.37
CA ILE A 24 26.68 -20.48 11.09
C ILE A 24 26.15 -21.91 11.20
N ASP A 25 26.51 -22.62 12.28
CA ASP A 25 26.06 -23.99 12.51
C ASP A 25 24.56 -24.05 12.77
N ALA A 26 24.02 -23.04 13.47
CA ALA A 26 22.58 -22.91 13.70
C ALA A 26 21.81 -22.62 12.40
N ILE A 27 22.35 -21.77 11.52
CA ILE A 27 21.80 -21.50 10.18
C ILE A 27 21.79 -22.80 9.36
N ILE A 28 22.92 -23.49 9.25
CA ILE A 28 23.04 -24.73 8.46
C ILE A 28 22.05 -25.79 8.94
N LYS A 29 21.80 -25.88 10.25
CA LYS A 29 20.81 -26.81 10.81
C LYS A 29 19.36 -26.48 10.42
N ASN A 30 19.05 -25.21 10.18
CA ASN A 30 17.74 -24.74 9.73
C ASN A 30 17.58 -24.71 8.21
N VAL A 31 18.65 -24.89 7.44
CA VAL A 31 18.60 -24.94 5.98
C VAL A 31 18.02 -26.29 5.53
N PRO A 32 16.98 -26.31 4.67
CA PRO A 32 16.46 -27.54 4.06
C PRO A 32 17.54 -28.31 3.28
N LYS A 33 17.46 -29.64 3.25
CA LYS A 33 18.50 -30.49 2.63
C LYS A 33 18.62 -30.34 1.11
N ASP A 34 17.58 -29.84 0.47
CA ASP A 34 17.45 -29.56 -0.96
C ASP A 34 17.69 -28.08 -1.30
N ALA A 35 17.94 -27.22 -0.31
CA ALA A 35 18.21 -25.82 -0.55
C ALA A 35 19.60 -25.63 -1.17
N LEU A 36 19.67 -24.85 -2.25
CA LEU A 36 20.92 -24.44 -2.88
C LEU A 36 21.46 -23.13 -2.28
N VAL A 37 20.57 -22.29 -1.74
CA VAL A 37 20.88 -20.94 -1.25
C VAL A 37 20.38 -20.77 0.19
N VAL A 38 21.23 -20.23 1.05
CA VAL A 38 20.90 -19.83 2.41
C VAL A 38 20.26 -18.44 2.39
N LEU A 39 19.03 -18.33 2.89
CA LEU A 39 18.23 -17.10 2.92
C LEU A 39 18.10 -16.55 4.36
N PRO A 40 17.74 -15.26 4.54
CA PRO A 40 17.59 -14.64 5.87
C PRO A 40 16.64 -15.40 6.80
N ARG A 41 15.57 -15.99 6.25
CA ARG A 41 14.62 -16.84 7.01
C ARG A 41 15.25 -18.09 7.66
N HIS A 42 16.44 -18.52 7.23
CA HIS A 42 17.14 -19.65 7.86
C HIS A 42 17.95 -19.22 9.09
N ILE A 43 18.06 -17.91 9.36
CA ILE A 43 18.71 -17.37 10.55
C ILE A 43 17.77 -17.59 11.76
N PRO A 44 18.22 -18.28 12.82
CA PRO A 44 17.40 -18.49 14.01
C PRO A 44 16.94 -17.16 14.62
N GLY A 45 15.63 -17.01 14.83
CA GLY A 45 15.05 -15.78 15.41
C GLY A 45 14.90 -14.62 14.43
N TYR A 46 15.13 -14.83 13.13
CA TYR A 46 14.88 -13.80 12.12
C TYR A 46 13.38 -13.50 12.04
N VAL A 47 13.03 -12.24 12.33
CA VAL A 47 11.70 -11.70 12.10
C VAL A 47 11.76 -10.91 10.80
N ASN A 48 10.91 -11.28 9.83
CA ASN A 48 10.85 -10.57 8.57
C ASN A 48 10.15 -9.22 8.79
N GLU A 49 10.93 -8.16 9.06
CA GLU A 49 10.41 -6.79 9.12
C GLU A 49 10.04 -6.25 7.72
N ARG A 50 10.43 -6.95 6.64
CA ARG A 50 10.01 -6.61 5.28
C ARG A 50 8.66 -7.23 4.98
N TYR A 51 7.78 -6.42 4.39
CA TYR A 51 6.45 -6.77 3.90
C TYR A 51 6.38 -8.20 3.37
N GLU A 52 5.74 -9.09 4.11
CA GLU A 52 5.30 -10.38 3.57
C GLU A 52 4.07 -10.13 2.70
N PRO A 53 4.14 -10.42 1.39
CA PRO A 53 2.95 -10.33 0.57
C PRO A 53 1.91 -11.30 1.13
N PRO A 54 0.62 -10.89 1.14
CA PRO A 54 -0.47 -11.75 1.58
C PRO A 54 -0.38 -13.12 0.91
N LEU A 55 -0.36 -14.19 1.71
CA LEU A 55 -0.42 -15.55 1.20
C LEU A 55 -1.71 -15.74 0.38
N PRO A 56 -1.67 -16.49 -0.74
CA PRO A 56 -2.89 -16.92 -1.43
C PRO A 56 -3.89 -17.54 -0.45
N HIS A 57 -5.17 -17.38 -0.70
CA HIS A 57 -6.21 -17.90 0.17
C HIS A 57 -6.13 -19.43 0.14
N THR A 58 -5.60 -20.05 1.19
CA THR A 58 -5.85 -21.47 1.41
C THR A 58 -7.29 -21.58 1.88
N PRO A 59 -8.20 -22.28 1.17
CA PRO A 59 -9.52 -22.57 1.70
C PRO A 59 -9.35 -23.41 2.96
N VAL A 60 -9.41 -22.73 4.10
CA VAL A 60 -9.50 -23.38 5.41
C VAL A 60 -10.83 -24.13 5.38
N LYS A 61 -10.77 -25.47 5.41
CA LYS A 61 -11.95 -26.24 5.78
C LYS A 61 -12.32 -25.79 7.19
N GLU A 62 -13.48 -25.16 7.31
CA GLU A 62 -14.03 -24.71 8.57
C GLU A 62 -14.14 -25.89 9.54
N ASP A 63 -13.24 -25.95 10.51
CA ASP A 63 -13.50 -26.59 11.79
C ASP A 63 -13.56 -25.49 12.85
N SER A 64 -14.75 -25.37 13.41
CA SER A 64 -15.17 -24.48 14.49
C SER A 64 -14.35 -24.65 15.77
N ALA A 65 -13.88 -23.53 16.35
CA ALA A 65 -13.94 -23.23 17.79
C ALA A 65 -13.26 -21.87 18.06
N GLY A 66 -14.03 -20.93 18.63
CA GLY A 66 -13.50 -19.63 19.06
C GLY A 66 -12.74 -19.70 20.38
N THR A 67 -12.00 -18.64 20.71
CA THR A 67 -11.93 -18.03 22.04
C THR A 67 -11.40 -16.59 21.89
N GLU A 68 -12.00 -15.67 22.64
CA GLU A 68 -11.54 -14.29 22.90
C GLU A 68 -10.29 -14.32 23.80
N ASP A 69 -9.36 -13.35 23.70
CA ASP A 69 -9.00 -12.48 24.84
C ASP A 69 -8.04 -11.31 24.49
N GLU A 70 -8.08 -10.33 25.37
CA GLU A 70 -7.63 -8.96 25.54
C GLU A 70 -6.18 -8.51 25.21
N GLY A 71 -6.08 -7.22 24.84
CA GLY A 71 -5.46 -6.17 25.67
C GLY A 71 -3.93 -6.03 25.73
N GLY A 72 -3.41 -4.89 25.27
CA GLY A 72 -2.03 -4.47 25.55
C GLY A 72 -1.68 -3.09 25.00
N SER A 73 -1.59 -2.12 25.91
CA SER A 73 -1.10 -0.74 25.74
C SER A 73 0.43 -0.70 25.65
N ASP A 74 1.02 0.16 24.81
CA ASP A 74 1.85 1.28 25.25
C ASP A 74 2.52 2.05 24.09
N ASN A 75 2.65 3.35 24.33
CA ASN A 75 3.32 4.36 23.51
C ASN A 75 4.77 3.99 23.17
N ASP A 76 5.26 4.49 22.03
CA ASP A 76 6.58 5.14 21.99
C ASP A 76 6.69 6.12 20.81
N ASN A 77 7.13 7.34 21.15
CA ASN A 77 7.57 8.37 20.22
C ASN A 77 8.91 7.97 19.61
N ALA A 78 9.06 8.07 18.29
CA ALA A 78 10.39 8.16 17.67
C ALA A 78 10.30 8.96 16.36
N GLU A 79 10.80 10.19 16.41
CA GLU A 79 11.24 10.94 15.25
C GLU A 79 12.44 10.21 14.63
N GLY A 80 12.40 9.94 13.32
CA GLY A 80 13.49 9.27 12.61
C GLY A 80 13.46 9.59 11.12
N GLU A 81 14.35 10.50 10.72
CA GLU A 81 14.67 10.80 9.32
C GLU A 81 15.03 9.51 8.57
N SER A 82 14.38 9.28 7.43
CA SER A 82 14.67 8.14 6.55
C SER A 82 16.11 8.25 6.01
N PRO A 83 16.96 7.22 6.15
CA PRO A 83 18.36 7.27 5.71
C PRO A 83 18.54 7.10 4.19
N TYR A 84 17.47 7.07 3.41
CA TYR A 84 17.54 6.82 1.97
C TYR A 84 17.49 8.13 1.16
N PRO A 85 18.54 8.43 0.36
CA PRO A 85 18.53 9.58 -0.53
C PRO A 85 17.41 9.45 -1.58
N ASN A 86 16.73 10.57 -1.81
CA ASN A 86 15.45 10.70 -2.50
C ASN A 86 15.59 10.69 -4.05
N GLU A 87 16.26 9.67 -4.62
CA GLU A 87 16.58 9.61 -6.07
C GLU A 87 16.14 8.33 -6.80
N PHE A 88 15.28 7.49 -6.21
CA PHE A 88 14.68 6.38 -6.95
C PHE A 88 13.42 6.83 -7.70
N SER A 89 13.55 7.00 -9.02
CA SER A 89 12.40 7.01 -9.93
C SER A 89 11.73 5.64 -9.86
N ARG A 90 10.43 5.61 -9.52
CA ARG A 90 9.57 4.41 -9.45
C ARG A 90 9.51 3.54 -10.74
N PHE A 91 10.21 3.95 -11.80
CA PHE A 91 10.25 3.28 -13.09
C PHE A 91 11.64 2.73 -13.46
N ASP A 92 12.68 3.01 -12.66
CA ASP A 92 13.99 2.37 -12.80
C ASP A 92 13.97 1.05 -12.01
N LEU A 93 13.22 0.07 -12.54
CA LEU A 93 13.39 -1.30 -12.07
C LEU A 93 14.81 -1.74 -12.47
N PRO A 94 15.60 -2.30 -11.56
CA PRO A 94 16.89 -2.87 -11.93
C PRO A 94 16.66 -3.89 -13.06
N GLU A 95 17.54 -3.87 -14.07
CA GLU A 95 17.44 -4.72 -15.28
C GLU A 95 17.43 -6.22 -14.93
N ASP A 96 17.81 -6.57 -13.69
CA ASP A 96 17.87 -7.93 -13.17
C ASP A 96 16.81 -8.15 -12.06
N ILE A 97 15.59 -8.50 -12.45
CA ILE A 97 14.55 -8.94 -11.50
C ILE A 97 14.69 -10.46 -11.27
N GLU A 98 15.22 -10.84 -10.10
CA GLU A 98 15.27 -12.23 -9.66
C GLU A 98 14.10 -12.53 -8.70
N ILE A 99 13.25 -13.51 -9.04
CA ILE A 99 12.14 -13.93 -8.17
C ILE A 99 12.71 -14.83 -7.07
N LEU A 100 12.97 -14.25 -5.89
CA LEU A 100 13.58 -14.94 -4.74
C LEU A 100 12.62 -15.87 -3.98
N ALA A 101 11.31 -15.64 -4.11
CA ALA A 101 10.26 -16.46 -3.51
C ALA A 101 8.93 -16.27 -4.24
N GLY A 102 8.18 -17.36 -4.38
CA GLY A 102 6.78 -17.39 -4.78
C GLY A 102 6.15 -18.62 -4.16
N SER A 103 4.86 -18.56 -3.82
CA SER A 103 4.16 -19.79 -3.40
C SER A 103 4.06 -20.70 -4.61
N PRO A 104 4.61 -21.92 -4.58
CA PRO A 104 4.32 -22.91 -5.60
C PRO A 104 2.83 -23.29 -5.43
N SER A 105 1.95 -22.78 -6.28
CA SER A 105 0.66 -23.45 -6.43
C SER A 105 0.96 -24.80 -7.07
N GLU A 106 0.44 -25.89 -6.50
CA GLU A 106 0.55 -27.20 -7.12
C GLU A 106 0.05 -27.11 -8.57
N LEU A 107 0.94 -27.48 -9.50
CA LEU A 107 0.67 -27.86 -10.89
C LEU A 107 -0.74 -27.50 -11.40
N ASN A 108 -0.88 -26.36 -12.06
CA ASN A 108 -2.10 -25.93 -12.76
C ASN A 108 -3.34 -25.62 -11.90
N GLY A 109 -3.22 -25.43 -10.59
CA GLY A 109 -4.24 -24.73 -9.79
C GLY A 109 -4.10 -23.22 -9.96
N GLY A 110 -4.56 -22.67 -11.09
CA GLY A 110 -4.45 -21.23 -11.38
C GLY A 110 -5.00 -20.35 -10.25
N ALA A 111 -4.46 -19.14 -10.11
CA ALA A 111 -4.96 -18.15 -9.15
C ALA A 111 -6.49 -18.05 -9.25
N GLU A 112 -7.19 -18.32 -8.14
CA GLU A 112 -8.63 -18.21 -8.12
C GLU A 112 -9.02 -16.74 -8.13
N TYR A 113 -10.19 -16.40 -8.66
CA TYR A 113 -10.71 -15.02 -8.60
C TYR A 113 -10.69 -14.45 -7.16
N THR A 114 -10.93 -15.31 -6.19
CA THR A 114 -10.87 -15.04 -4.75
C THR A 114 -9.49 -14.59 -4.28
N ASP A 115 -8.41 -15.12 -4.86
CA ASP A 115 -7.04 -14.70 -4.55
C ASP A 115 -6.77 -13.27 -5.00
N PHE A 116 -7.26 -12.89 -6.19
CA PHE A 116 -7.16 -11.51 -6.66
C PHE A 116 -7.95 -10.57 -5.75
N ALA A 117 -9.21 -10.91 -5.44
CA ALA A 117 -10.03 -10.11 -4.53
C ALA A 117 -9.37 -9.94 -3.15
N TYR A 118 -8.77 -11.01 -2.63
CA TYR A 118 -8.01 -10.98 -1.38
C TYR A 118 -6.80 -10.06 -1.47
N TYR A 119 -6.02 -10.14 -2.54
CA TYR A 119 -4.84 -9.31 -2.77
C TYR A 119 -5.18 -7.81 -2.81
N PHE A 120 -6.20 -7.42 -3.59
CA PHE A 120 -6.64 -6.02 -3.66
C PHE A 120 -7.21 -5.53 -2.34
N ARG A 121 -7.99 -6.36 -1.64
CA ARG A 121 -8.50 -6.04 -0.31
C ARG A 121 -7.36 -5.87 0.71
N ASN A 122 -6.37 -6.76 0.69
CA ASN A 122 -5.21 -6.66 1.57
C ASN A 122 -4.44 -5.36 1.31
N ARG A 123 -4.12 -5.06 0.04
CA ARG A 123 -3.48 -3.80 -0.37
C ARG A 123 -4.23 -2.59 0.17
N TYR A 124 -5.54 -2.51 -0.07
CA TYR A 124 -6.37 -1.44 0.46
C TYR A 124 -6.27 -1.37 1.99
N THR A 125 -6.49 -2.47 2.70
CA THR A 125 -6.50 -2.46 4.17
C THR A 125 -5.15 -2.07 4.78
N THR A 126 -4.04 -2.51 4.19
CA THR A 126 -2.69 -2.23 4.67
C THR A 126 -2.34 -0.75 4.45
N LEU A 127 -2.56 -0.23 3.25
CA LEU A 127 -2.28 1.18 2.95
C LEU A 127 -3.26 2.12 3.66
N ALA A 128 -4.54 1.76 3.78
CA ALA A 128 -5.52 2.53 4.53
C ALA A 128 -5.15 2.62 6.02
N LYS A 129 -4.61 1.56 6.63
CA LYS A 129 -4.12 1.60 8.02
C LYS A 129 -3.02 2.65 8.20
N ILE A 130 -2.07 2.75 7.27
CA ILE A 130 -1.00 3.76 7.31
C ILE A 130 -1.61 5.17 7.16
N LEU A 131 -2.59 5.31 6.28
CA LEU A 131 -3.24 6.60 6.02
C LEU A 131 -4.17 7.06 7.15
N ARG A 132 -4.72 6.16 7.99
CA ARG A 132 -5.56 6.53 9.16
C ARG A 132 -4.88 7.50 10.11
N GLY A 133 -3.57 7.38 10.29
CA GLY A 133 -2.81 8.29 11.16
C GLY A 133 -2.80 9.75 10.68
N ARG A 134 -3.23 10.02 9.44
CA ARG A 134 -3.19 11.35 8.81
C ARG A 134 -4.55 12.07 8.81
N GLY A 135 -5.63 11.40 9.17
CA GLY A 135 -6.95 12.02 9.27
C GLY A 135 -8.10 11.03 9.37
N GLU A 136 -9.22 11.53 9.89
CA GLU A 136 -10.50 10.82 9.95
C GLU A 136 -11.11 10.72 8.55
N TYR A 137 -11.17 9.50 8.00
CA TYR A 137 -11.82 9.26 6.72
C TYR A 137 -13.21 8.66 6.89
N ILE A 138 -14.06 8.92 5.91
CA ILE A 138 -15.44 8.45 5.86
C ILE A 138 -15.51 7.34 4.80
N PRO A 139 -16.19 6.20 5.07
CA PRO A 139 -16.45 5.19 4.05
C PRO A 139 -17.21 5.77 2.85
N ILE A 140 -16.87 5.34 1.63
CA ILE A 140 -17.42 5.95 0.41
C ILE A 140 -18.94 5.76 0.33
N SER A 141 -19.46 4.60 0.75
CA SER A 141 -20.90 4.33 0.85
C SER A 141 -21.67 5.36 1.69
N ALA A 142 -21.06 5.91 2.73
CA ALA A 142 -21.71 6.93 3.56
C ALA A 142 -21.89 8.26 2.81
N LEU A 143 -21.06 8.54 1.81
CA LEU A 143 -21.16 9.72 0.96
C LEU A 143 -22.20 9.56 -0.15
N THR A 144 -22.27 8.37 -0.75
CA THR A 144 -23.18 8.08 -1.88
C THR A 144 -24.61 7.79 -1.42
N GLN A 145 -24.78 7.12 -0.27
CA GLN A 145 -26.08 6.66 0.21
C GLN A 145 -26.77 7.66 1.16
N THR A 146 -26.03 8.58 1.77
CA THR A 146 -26.57 9.53 2.75
C THR A 146 -26.42 10.98 2.30
N VAL A 147 -27.42 11.80 2.59
CA VAL A 147 -27.40 13.25 2.28
C VAL A 147 -26.56 14.08 3.27
N ARG A 148 -26.11 13.48 4.37
CA ARG A 148 -25.51 14.15 5.53
C ARG A 148 -24.28 14.98 5.17
N TYR A 149 -23.46 14.47 4.25
CA TYR A 149 -22.14 15.03 3.95
C TYR A 149 -22.12 15.94 2.72
N ARG A 150 -23.29 16.19 2.10
CA ARG A 150 -23.38 17.08 0.93
C ARG A 150 -22.93 18.49 1.32
N LYS A 151 -22.14 19.13 0.45
CA LYS A 151 -21.52 20.45 0.66
C LYS A 151 -20.54 20.54 1.84
N GLN A 152 -20.13 19.41 2.42
CA GLN A 152 -19.16 19.40 3.51
C GLN A 152 -17.80 18.94 2.99
N GLN A 153 -16.74 19.40 3.67
CA GLN A 153 -15.43 18.83 3.49
C GLN A 153 -15.43 17.40 4.05
N VAL A 154 -14.99 16.47 3.23
CA VAL A 154 -14.88 15.06 3.53
C VAL A 154 -13.47 14.60 3.23
N CYS A 155 -13.02 13.58 3.94
CA CYS A 155 -11.79 12.86 3.66
C CYS A 155 -12.16 11.41 3.36
N ILE A 156 -11.60 10.86 2.28
CA ILE A 156 -11.82 9.47 1.89
C ILE A 156 -10.48 8.78 1.67
N VAL A 157 -10.48 7.47 1.85
CA VAL A 157 -9.38 6.60 1.42
C VAL A 157 -9.95 5.60 0.44
N GLY A 158 -9.37 5.51 -0.75
CA GLY A 158 -9.82 4.64 -1.80
C GLY A 158 -8.66 4.18 -2.68
N MET A 159 -8.86 3.05 -3.34
CA MET A 159 -8.01 2.57 -4.42
C MET A 159 -8.48 3.19 -5.74
N VAL A 160 -7.54 3.65 -6.56
CA VAL A 160 -7.85 4.25 -7.86
C VAL A 160 -8.25 3.15 -8.84
N SER A 161 -9.51 3.17 -9.29
CA SER A 161 -10.05 2.22 -10.26
C SER A 161 -9.80 2.69 -11.69
N GLU A 162 -10.08 3.97 -11.97
CA GLU A 162 -9.92 4.57 -13.29
C GLU A 162 -9.41 6.00 -13.17
N VAL A 163 -8.58 6.44 -14.11
CA VAL A 163 -8.22 7.86 -14.25
C VAL A 163 -8.39 8.33 -15.68
N ARG A 164 -9.08 9.45 -15.85
CA ARG A 164 -9.40 10.04 -17.16
C ARG A 164 -9.30 11.56 -17.15
N ASN A 165 -9.03 12.13 -18.32
CA ASN A 165 -9.04 13.57 -18.52
C ASN A 165 -10.35 14.00 -19.20
N THR A 166 -10.89 15.14 -18.79
CA THR A 166 -12.06 15.76 -19.42
C THR A 166 -11.64 16.58 -20.65
N SER A 167 -12.60 16.93 -21.52
CA SER A 167 -12.35 17.79 -22.68
C SER A 167 -11.80 19.18 -22.32
N LYS A 168 -12.07 19.66 -21.10
CA LYS A 168 -11.55 20.91 -20.56
C LYS A 168 -10.19 20.75 -19.86
N GLY A 169 -9.61 19.55 -19.84
CA GLY A 169 -8.33 19.31 -19.18
C GLY A 169 -8.39 19.24 -17.66
N HIS A 170 -9.58 19.11 -17.05
CA HIS A 170 -9.69 18.63 -15.67
C HIS A 170 -9.40 17.13 -15.61
N ARG A 171 -8.91 16.64 -14.48
CA ARG A 171 -8.64 15.21 -14.27
C ARG A 171 -9.68 14.61 -13.35
N ILE A 172 -10.21 13.45 -13.71
CA ILE A 172 -11.17 12.69 -12.90
C ILE A 172 -10.53 11.36 -12.56
N ALA A 173 -10.52 11.03 -11.27
CA ALA A 173 -10.20 9.71 -10.77
C ALA A 173 -11.47 9.07 -10.19
N VAL A 174 -11.69 7.79 -10.48
CA VAL A 174 -12.71 6.98 -9.84
C VAL A 174 -12.01 6.23 -8.72
N LEU A 175 -12.45 6.44 -7.48
CA LEU A 175 -11.94 5.71 -6.33
C LEU A 175 -12.95 4.71 -5.82
N GLU A 176 -12.42 3.60 -5.34
CA GLU A 176 -13.18 2.48 -4.79
C GLU A 176 -12.65 2.13 -3.40
N ASP A 177 -13.56 1.85 -2.49
CA ASP A 177 -13.27 1.16 -1.25
C ASP A 177 -14.14 -0.12 -1.19
N PRO A 178 -13.97 -1.00 -0.19
CA PRO A 178 -14.81 -2.19 -0.07
C PRO A 178 -16.31 -1.92 0.09
N THR A 179 -16.73 -0.66 0.23
CA THR A 179 -18.11 -0.26 0.49
C THR A 179 -18.81 0.34 -0.73
N ASP A 180 -18.12 1.18 -1.53
CA ASP A 180 -18.68 1.80 -2.73
C ASP A 180 -17.59 2.50 -3.58
N THR A 181 -18.02 3.14 -4.67
CA THR A 181 -17.19 3.94 -5.58
C THR A 181 -17.61 5.41 -5.62
N VAL A 182 -16.66 6.32 -5.87
CA VAL A 182 -16.95 7.75 -6.03
C VAL A 182 -16.00 8.42 -7.03
N ASN A 183 -16.51 9.44 -7.72
CA ASN A 183 -15.68 10.25 -8.61
C ASN A 183 -15.02 11.39 -7.84
N VAL A 184 -13.72 11.57 -8.02
CA VAL A 184 -12.98 12.76 -7.59
C VAL A 184 -12.60 13.57 -8.81
N LEU A 185 -12.92 14.86 -8.78
CA LEU A 185 -12.59 15.82 -9.82
C LEU A 185 -11.49 16.76 -9.32
N PHE A 186 -10.34 16.69 -9.98
CA PHE A 186 -9.22 17.59 -9.83
C PHE A 186 -9.33 18.72 -10.86
N MET A 187 -9.51 19.93 -10.37
CA MET A 187 -9.71 21.10 -11.20
C MET A 187 -8.40 21.54 -11.83
N ASN A 188 -8.47 21.92 -13.11
CA ASN A 188 -7.32 22.47 -13.79
C ASN A 188 -7.13 23.92 -13.31
N PRO A 189 -6.01 24.25 -12.65
CA PRO A 189 -5.75 25.59 -12.12
C PRO A 189 -5.68 26.66 -13.21
N GLN A 190 -5.23 26.32 -14.43
CA GLN A 190 -5.14 27.25 -15.56
C GLN A 190 -6.52 27.76 -16.00
N LEU A 191 -7.57 26.95 -15.81
CA LEU A 191 -8.96 27.33 -16.11
C LEU A 191 -9.61 28.16 -15.00
N GLN A 192 -9.07 28.15 -13.78
CA GLN A 192 -9.58 28.94 -12.65
C GLN A 192 -8.89 30.30 -12.48
N ALA A 193 -7.83 30.57 -13.26
CA ALA A 193 -7.05 31.81 -13.20
C ALA A 193 -7.84 33.11 -13.48
N ALA A 194 -9.11 33.01 -13.90
CA ALA A 194 -9.99 34.14 -14.16
C ALA A 194 -10.90 34.54 -12.97
N SER A 195 -10.79 33.88 -11.79
CA SER A 195 -11.68 34.15 -10.66
C SER A 195 -11.32 35.45 -9.91
N PRO A 196 -12.30 36.30 -9.53
CA PRO A 196 -12.06 37.64 -8.96
C PRO A 196 -11.56 37.65 -7.50
N ASN A 197 -11.66 36.55 -6.75
CA ASN A 197 -11.13 36.42 -5.38
C ASN A 197 -9.89 35.52 -5.39
N ARG A 198 -8.77 36.10 -5.80
CA ARG A 198 -7.50 35.39 -5.98
C ARG A 198 -6.70 35.36 -4.68
N ASP A 199 -6.40 34.15 -4.22
CA ASP A 199 -5.43 33.90 -3.16
C ASP A 199 -4.22 33.17 -3.77
N PRO A 200 -3.05 33.83 -3.85
CA PRO A 200 -1.88 33.29 -4.55
C PRO A 200 -1.30 32.03 -3.89
N GLU A 201 -1.49 31.85 -2.58
CA GLU A 201 -1.01 30.65 -1.87
C GLU A 201 -1.87 29.44 -2.22
N ARG A 202 -3.19 29.63 -2.24
CA ARG A 202 -4.15 28.60 -2.65
C ARG A 202 -3.99 28.20 -4.12
N ASP A 203 -3.67 29.15 -4.99
CA ASP A 203 -3.40 28.86 -6.40
C ASP A 203 -2.18 27.93 -6.57
N ARG A 204 -1.12 28.12 -5.77
CA ARG A 204 0.06 27.22 -5.77
C ARG A 204 -0.30 25.83 -5.27
N MET A 205 -1.02 25.74 -4.15
CA MET A 205 -1.44 24.45 -3.59
C MET A 205 -2.29 23.64 -4.58
N ARG A 206 -3.21 24.31 -5.30
CA ARG A 206 -4.00 23.67 -6.36
C ARG A 206 -3.16 23.21 -7.54
N GLN A 207 -2.12 23.96 -7.90
CA GLN A 207 -1.21 23.57 -8.98
C GLN A 207 -0.41 22.32 -8.62
N GLU A 208 0.08 22.24 -7.38
CA GLU A 208 0.79 21.06 -6.86
C GLU A 208 -0.15 19.85 -6.76
N LEU A 209 -1.34 20.04 -6.21
CA LEU A 209 -2.37 18.99 -6.14
C LEU A 209 -2.74 18.45 -7.53
N PHE A 210 -2.89 19.32 -8.52
CA PHE A 210 -3.18 18.91 -9.89
C PHE A 210 -2.02 18.13 -10.51
N ALA A 211 -0.77 18.54 -10.26
CA ALA A 211 0.41 17.80 -10.74
C ALA A 211 0.51 16.39 -10.10
N GLU A 212 0.19 16.26 -8.82
CA GLU A 212 0.10 14.95 -8.16
C GLU A 212 -1.08 14.12 -8.69
N ALA A 213 -2.21 14.75 -9.00
CA ALA A 213 -3.33 14.08 -9.64
C ALA A 213 -2.99 13.53 -11.04
N GLU A 214 -2.11 14.20 -11.79
CA GLU A 214 -1.60 13.71 -13.08
C GLU A 214 -0.74 12.45 -12.94
N ARG A 215 -0.10 12.26 -11.78
CA ARG A 215 0.74 11.10 -11.47
C ARG A 215 -0.04 9.88 -10.98
N LEU A 216 -1.32 10.05 -10.62
CA LEU A 216 -2.18 8.96 -10.19
C LEU A 216 -2.23 7.85 -11.24
N ILE A 217 -2.04 6.62 -10.75
CA ILE A 217 -2.20 5.40 -11.54
C ILE A 217 -3.31 4.52 -10.99
N PRO A 218 -3.90 3.64 -11.82
CA PRO A 218 -4.77 2.59 -11.33
C PRO A 218 -4.08 1.75 -10.24
N ASP A 219 -4.89 1.19 -9.34
CA ASP A 219 -4.51 0.34 -8.20
C ASP A 219 -3.75 1.03 -7.06
N GLU A 220 -3.45 2.33 -7.18
CA GLU A 220 -2.87 3.14 -6.12
C GLU A 220 -3.89 3.42 -5.02
N VAL A 221 -3.49 3.32 -3.75
CA VAL A 221 -4.36 3.68 -2.62
C VAL A 221 -3.99 5.07 -2.15
N VAL A 222 -4.95 5.98 -2.24
CA VAL A 222 -4.75 7.39 -1.91
C VAL A 222 -5.78 7.88 -0.90
N MET A 223 -5.37 8.86 -0.11
CA MET A 223 -6.25 9.64 0.74
C MET A 223 -6.54 10.96 0.05
N ILE A 224 -7.81 11.30 -0.10
CA ILE A 224 -8.25 12.53 -0.76
C ILE A 224 -9.14 13.31 0.18
N LYS A 225 -8.80 14.58 0.34
CA LYS A 225 -9.64 15.59 0.98
C LYS A 225 -10.32 16.43 -0.10
N GLY A 226 -11.60 16.70 0.09
CA GLY A 226 -12.34 17.53 -0.84
C GLY A 226 -13.73 17.86 -0.34
N THR A 227 -14.47 18.64 -1.13
CA THR A 227 -15.86 18.99 -0.86
C THR A 227 -16.80 18.11 -1.67
N LEU A 228 -17.75 17.44 -1.00
CA LEU A 228 -18.75 16.63 -1.68
C LEU A 228 -19.80 17.50 -2.40
N SER A 229 -20.08 17.18 -3.64
CA SER A 229 -21.13 17.82 -4.45
C SER A 229 -22.54 17.68 -3.85
N ASP A 230 -23.46 18.54 -4.28
CA ASP A 230 -24.88 18.53 -3.88
C ASP A 230 -25.60 17.23 -4.22
N VAL A 231 -25.16 16.57 -5.29
CA VAL A 231 -25.73 15.31 -5.77
C VAL A 231 -25.15 14.13 -4.98
N GLY A 232 -23.93 14.26 -4.43
CA GLY A 232 -23.24 13.22 -3.67
C GLY A 232 -22.45 12.21 -4.53
N ASN A 233 -22.26 12.49 -5.82
CA ASN A 233 -21.61 11.58 -6.77
C ASN A 233 -20.17 11.99 -7.14
N ILE A 234 -19.82 13.25 -6.92
CA ILE A 234 -18.51 13.84 -7.22
C ILE A 234 -17.98 14.56 -5.98
N ILE A 235 -16.70 14.38 -5.70
CA ILE A 235 -15.92 15.15 -4.74
C ILE A 235 -15.01 16.11 -5.50
N TYR A 236 -15.03 17.38 -5.11
CA TYR A 236 -14.11 18.39 -5.62
C TYR A 236 -12.89 18.44 -4.72
N SER A 237 -11.74 18.00 -5.24
CA SER A 237 -10.48 18.08 -4.50
C SER A 237 -10.03 19.54 -4.40
N ASP A 238 -9.68 20.00 -3.19
CA ASP A 238 -9.34 21.40 -2.90
C ASP A 238 -7.98 21.61 -2.22
#